data_AF-A0A351UM52-F1
#
_entry.id   AF-A0A351UM52-F1
#
_cell.length_a   1.000
_cell.length_b   1.000
_cell.length_c   1.000
_cell.angle_alpha   90.00
_cell.angle_beta   90.00
_cell.angle_gamma   90.00
#
_symmetry.space_group_name_H-M   'P 1'
#
loop_
_entity.id
_entity.type
_entity.pdbx_description
1 polymer ?
#
loop_
_entity_poly.entity_id
_entity_poly.type
_entity_poly.pdbx_seq_one_letter_code
_entity_poly.pdbx_strand_id
1 'polypeptide(L)' 'MHNAGLEHYLKIGEEVAVFSSPEECAQQIRYYLDNEPERLAVLLAGKGRAEKEHTYEARLKEILSAIWGGK' A
#
# COMPACT_ATOMS: atom_id res chain seq x y z
N MET A 1 5.28 10.37 5.95
CA MET A 1 6.11 9.83 7.03
C MET A 1 6.57 8.48 6.55
N HIS A 2 7.88 8.26 6.36
CA HIS A 2 8.42 6.94 6.05
C HIS A 2 8.36 6.11 7.34
N ASN A 3 7.44 5.14 7.38
CA ASN A 3 7.29 4.23 8.50
C ASN A 3 8.01 2.93 8.15
N ALA A 4 9.09 2.63 8.88
CA ALA A 4 9.81 1.37 8.73
C ALA A 4 8.83 0.18 8.90
N GLY A 5 8.86 -0.76 7.95
CA GLY A 5 7.99 -1.93 7.91
C GLY A 5 6.80 -1.82 6.95
N LEU A 6 6.52 -0.64 6.36
CA LEU A 6 5.48 -0.50 5.34
C LEU A 6 5.81 -1.31 4.08
N GLU A 7 7.09 -1.41 3.75
CA GLU A 7 7.66 -2.17 2.65
C GLU A 7 7.35 -3.68 2.70
N HIS A 8 6.95 -4.20 3.86
CA HIS A 8 6.50 -5.59 4.00
C HIS A 8 5.06 -5.80 3.54
N TYR A 9 4.27 -4.74 3.42
CA TYR A 9 2.84 -4.81 3.11
C TYR A 9 2.48 -4.21 1.76
N LEU A 10 3.21 -3.16 1.35
CA LEU A 10 3.00 -2.41 0.12
C LEU A 10 4.34 -2.09 -0.54
N LYS A 11 4.34 -2.08 -1.87
CA LYS A 11 5.48 -1.60 -2.66
C LYS A 11 5.50 -0.08 -2.73
N ILE A 12 6.53 0.51 -2.14
CA ILE A 12 6.73 1.97 -2.17
C ILE A 12 6.97 2.44 -3.60
N GLY A 13 6.27 3.49 -4.03
CA GLY A 13 6.36 4.07 -5.38
C GLY A 13 5.47 3.38 -6.42
N GLU A 14 5.03 2.14 -6.17
CA GLU A 14 4.12 1.40 -7.07
C GLU A 14 2.70 1.31 -6.52
N GLU A 15 2.56 1.03 -5.22
CA GLU A 15 1.27 0.77 -4.55
C GLU A 15 0.95 1.86 -3.50
N VAL A 16 1.96 2.63 -3.08
CA VAL A 16 1.82 3.70 -2.09
C VAL A 16 2.93 4.75 -2.25
N ALA A 17 2.57 6.03 -2.16
CA ALA A 17 3.54 7.11 -2.05
C ALA A 17 3.92 7.34 -0.58
N VAL A 18 5.22 7.55 -0.32
CA VAL A 18 5.74 7.89 1.01
C VAL A 18 6.50 9.21 0.93
N PHE A 19 6.55 9.91 2.06
CA PHE A 19 7.25 11.17 2.22
C PHE A 19 7.99 11.20 3.56
N SER A 20 9.05 11.97 3.67
CA SER A 20 9.87 12.12 4.87
C SER A 20 9.67 13.47 5.57
N SER A 21 9.07 14.46 4.90
CA SER A 21 8.72 15.76 5.50
C SER A 21 7.37 16.31 5.01
N PRO A 22 6.76 17.27 5.73
CA PRO A 22 5.55 17.96 5.27
C PRO A 22 5.73 18.66 3.91
N GLU A 23 6.91 19.21 3.65
CA GLU A 23 7.23 19.90 2.39
C GLU A 23 7.24 18.91 1.22
N GLU A 24 7.86 17.74 1.39
CA GLU A 24 7.84 16.65 0.41
C GLU A 24 6.41 16.16 0.15
N CYS A 25 5.61 15.98 1.21
CA CYS A 25 4.20 15.62 1.07
C CYS A 25 3.43 16.63 0.21
N ALA A 26 3.60 17.92 0.49
CA ALA A 26 2.96 18.99 -0.28
C ALA A 26 3.43 19.00 -1.75
N GLN A 27 4.71 18.71 -2.01
CA GLN A 27 5.24 18.58 -3.36
C GLN A 27 4.63 17.38 -4.09
N GLN A 28 4.57 16.21 -3.45
CA GLN A 28 3.98 15.00 -4.01
C GLN A 28 2.48 15.16 -4.31
N ILE A 29 1.73 15.84 -3.44
CA ILE A 29 0.31 16.15 -3.69
C ILE A 29 0.15 16.94 -4.98
N ARG A 30 0.94 18.01 -5.16
CA ARG A 30 0.92 18.81 -6.40
C ARG A 30 1.30 17.96 -7.61
N TYR A 31 2.37 17.20 -7.50
CA TYR A 31 2.83 16.29 -8.55
C TYR A 31 1.73 15.33 -9.00
N TYR A 32 1.08 14.61 -8.09
CA TYR A 32 0.03 13.65 -8.45
C TYR A 32 -1.27 14.31 -8.94
N LEU A 33 -1.57 15.54 -8.52
CA LEU A 33 -2.68 16.31 -9.10
C LEU A 33 -2.42 16.68 -10.55
N ASP A 34 -1.16 17.00 -10.90
CA ASP A 34 -0.75 17.35 -12.26
C ASP A 34 -0.49 16.10 -13.14
N ASN A 35 -0.31 14.92 -12.53
CA ASN A 35 0.02 13.65 -13.20
C ASN A 35 -1.04 12.57 -12.92
N GLU A 36 -2.25 12.81 -13.41
CA GLU A 36 -3.40 11.92 -13.17
C GLU A 36 -3.18 10.45 -13.60
N PRO A 37 -2.58 10.12 -14.76
CA PRO A 37 -2.38 8.73 -15.15
C PRO A 37 -1.51 7.95 -14.16
N GLU A 38 -0.42 8.56 -13.68
CA GLU A 38 0.46 7.95 -12.69
C GLU A 38 -0.24 7.82 -11.34
N ARG A 39 -0.96 8.87 -10.91
CA ARG A 39 -1.78 8.84 -9.69
C ARG A 39 -2.78 7.68 -9.71
N LEU A 40 -3.46 7.47 -10.84
CA LEU A 40 -4.41 6.37 -11.01
C LEU A 40 -3.72 5.01 -11.01
N ALA A 41 -2.55 4.89 -11.62
CA ALA A 41 -1.78 3.64 -11.60
C ALA A 41 -1.43 3.23 -10.17
N VAL A 42 -0.91 4.15 -9.35
CA VAL A 42 -0.58 3.91 -7.95
C VAL A 42 -1.83 3.56 -7.14
N LEU A 43 -2.91 4.32 -7.32
CA LEU A 43 -4.19 4.07 -6.65
C LEU A 43 -4.73 2.66 -6.93
N LEU A 44 -4.78 2.26 -8.20
CA LEU A 44 -5.33 0.97 -8.61
C LEU A 44 -4.45 -0.19 -8.14
N ALA A 45 -3.14 -0.05 -8.19
CA ALA A 45 -2.20 -1.05 -7.68
C ALA A 45 -2.36 -1.25 -6.17
N GLY A 46 -2.35 -0.16 -5.39
CA GLY A 46 -2.54 -0.20 -3.94
C GLY A 46 -3.91 -0.75 -3.53
N LYS A 47 -4.97 -0.33 -4.22
CA LYS A 47 -6.33 -0.86 -4.00
C LYS A 47 -6.40 -2.36 -4.29
N GLY A 48 -5.87 -2.81 -5.43
CA GLY A 48 -5.87 -4.22 -5.81
C GLY A 48 -5.10 -5.10 -4.82
N ARG A 49 -3.96 -4.62 -4.30
CA ARG A 49 -3.20 -5.28 -3.23
C ARG A 49 -4.04 -5.39 -1.96
N ALA A 50 -4.70 -4.31 -1.56
CA ALA A 50 -5.50 -4.28 -0.34
C ALA A 50 -6.74 -5.19 -0.41
N GLU A 51 -7.45 -5.20 -1.52
CA GLU A 51 -8.61 -6.07 -1.73
C GLU A 51 -8.23 -7.56 -1.75
N LYS A 52 -7.04 -7.88 -2.28
CA LYS A 52 -6.56 -9.26 -2.37
C LYS A 52 -6.03 -9.80 -1.03
N GLU A 53 -5.26 -8.99 -0.31
CA GLU A 53 -4.43 -9.49 0.81
C GLU A 53 -4.71 -8.80 2.15
N HIS A 54 -5.20 -7.56 2.12
CA HIS A 54 -5.37 -6.76 3.35
C HIS A 54 -6.82 -6.63 3.80
N THR A 55 -7.70 -7.52 3.34
CA THR A 55 -9.04 -7.67 3.93
C THR A 55 -8.97 -8.49 5.21
N TYR A 56 -9.93 -8.28 6.12
CA TYR A 56 -10.06 -9.12 7.31
C TYR A 56 -10.24 -10.59 6.94
N GLU A 57 -11.01 -10.89 5.89
CA GLU A 57 -11.22 -12.26 5.42
C GLU A 57 -9.91 -12.93 4.99
N ALA A 58 -9.12 -12.27 4.14
CA ALA A 58 -7.84 -12.80 3.68
C ALA A 58 -6.87 -13.03 4.85
N ARG A 59 -6.72 -12.04 5.74
CA ARG A 59 -5.82 -12.13 6.89
C ARG A 59 -6.26 -13.19 7.90
N LEU A 60 -7.56 -13.30 8.18
CA LEU A 60 -8.07 -14.36 9.04
C LEU A 60 -7.80 -15.73 8.42
N LYS A 61 -8.06 -15.91 7.12
CA LYS A 61 -7.76 -17.17 6.44
C LYS A 61 -6.28 -17.56 6.57
N GLU A 62 -5.36 -16.62 6.43
CA GLU A 62 -3.92 -16.85 6.66
C GLU A 62 -3.62 -17.27 8.10
N ILE A 63 -4.15 -16.55 9.09
CA ILE A 63 -3.95 -16.86 10.53
C ILE A 63 -4.50 -18.26 10.85
N LEU A 64 -5.74 -18.55 10.44
CA LEU A 64 -6.36 -19.84 10.69
C LEU A 64 -5.56 -20.97 10.01
N SER A 65 -5.07 -20.74 8.79
CA SER A 65 -4.23 -21.71 8.08
C SER A 65 -2.88 -21.92 8.76
N ALA A 66 -2.28 -20.89 9.35
CA ALA A 66 -1.03 -21.03 10.10
C ALA A 66 -1.21 -21.80 11.41
N ILE A 67 -2.35 -21.64 12.09
CA ILE A 67 -2.64 -22.32 13.37
C ILE A 67 -3.11 -23.77 13.15
N TRP A 68 -4.00 -24.00 12.18
CA TRP A 68 -4.70 -25.27 11.99
C TRP A 68 -4.42 -25.98 10.66
N GLY A 69 -3.86 -25.29 9.66
CA GLY A 69 -3.55 -25.83 8.33
C GLY A 69 -2.17 -26.45 8.19
N GLY A 70 -1.35 -26.41 9.25
CA GLY A 70 -0.10 -27.15 9.34
C GLY A 70 -0.35 -28.65 9.44
N LYS A 71 0.18 -29.42 8.49
CA LYS A 71 0.65 -30.78 8.77
C LYS A 71 2.01 -30.68 9.46
#